data_AF-A0A8T1A488-F1
#
_entry.id   AF-A0A8T1A488-F1
#
_cell.length_a   1.000
_cell.length_b   1.000
_cell.length_c   1.000
_cell.angle_alpha   90.00
_cell.angle_beta   90.00
_cell.angle_gamma   90.00
#
_symmetry.space_group_name_H-M   'P 1'
#
loop_
_entity.id
_entity.type
_entity.pdbx_description
1 polymer ?
#
loop_
_entity_poly.entity_id
_entity_poly.type
_entity_poly.pdbx_seq_one_letter_code
_entity_poly.pdbx_strand_id
1 'polypeptide(L)'
;MPRLSSFALIAASAIAVSVVPTTTAFQLGSGGRVMWENNCNFSGNDYRWMTAIPAVCGDVCAGDSKCTHWTWSNSNGGTCWFKTGSRSAKTTKWGTNCGYVVSRNSAVQVQAQTQAQTPAQIQTQVSSNSGLSSAEMSEMLSRINAYRTQNGLEDNCSILQTYELHSVF
;
A
#
# COMPACT_ATOMS: atom_id res chain seq x y z
N MET A 1 27.61 -46.24 55.80
CA MET A 1 26.91 -45.90 54.53
C MET A 1 26.82 -44.38 54.42
N PRO A 2 27.66 -43.68 53.64
CA PRO A 2 27.43 -42.28 53.32
C PRO A 2 26.54 -42.19 52.08
N ARG A 3 25.54 -41.31 52.11
CA ARG A 3 24.62 -41.07 50.99
C ARG A 3 25.25 -40.01 50.08
N LEU A 4 25.44 -40.34 48.81
CA LEU A 4 25.89 -39.40 47.78
C LEU A 4 24.75 -38.42 47.45
N SER A 5 24.97 -37.15 47.75
CA SER A 5 24.13 -36.04 47.30
C SER A 5 24.29 -35.86 45.80
N SER A 6 23.20 -36.09 45.05
CA SER A 6 23.13 -35.76 43.62
C SER A 6 22.64 -34.32 43.46
N PHE A 7 23.51 -33.43 43.00
CA PHE A 7 23.12 -32.09 42.57
C PHE A 7 22.64 -32.16 41.12
N ALA A 8 21.34 -32.09 40.90
CA ALA A 8 20.75 -31.97 39.57
C ALA A 8 20.87 -30.51 39.09
N LEU A 9 21.67 -30.26 38.05
CA LEU A 9 21.73 -28.98 37.36
C LEU A 9 20.52 -28.85 36.42
N ILE A 10 19.58 -27.98 36.78
CA ILE A 10 18.46 -27.62 35.92
C ILE A 10 18.94 -26.54 34.95
N ALA A 11 19.23 -26.91 33.71
CA ALA A 11 19.50 -25.96 32.64
C ALA A 11 18.19 -25.27 32.23
N ALA A 12 17.97 -24.04 32.70
CA ALA A 12 16.86 -23.22 32.25
C ALA A 12 17.21 -22.63 30.87
N SER A 13 16.61 -23.19 29.81
CA SER A 13 16.62 -22.60 28.47
C SER A 13 15.73 -21.36 28.46
N ALA A 14 16.36 -20.18 28.51
CA ALA A 14 15.67 -18.92 28.29
C ALA A 14 15.28 -18.83 26.80
N ILE A 15 13.98 -18.99 26.51
CA ILE A 15 13.43 -18.70 25.18
C ILE A 15 13.38 -17.17 25.07
N ALA A 16 14.37 -16.60 24.39
CA ALA A 16 14.36 -15.18 24.05
C ALA A 16 13.24 -14.93 23.04
N VAL A 17 12.09 -14.46 23.52
CA VAL A 17 11.01 -13.95 22.66
C VAL A 17 11.48 -12.60 22.13
N SER A 18 11.97 -12.59 20.89
CA SER A 18 12.29 -11.39 20.15
C SER A 18 11.00 -10.62 19.84
N VAL A 19 10.62 -9.71 20.74
CA VAL A 19 9.60 -8.69 20.46
C VAL A 19 10.16 -7.71 19.43
N VAL A 20 9.83 -7.94 18.16
CA VAL A 20 10.08 -6.96 17.10
C VAL A 20 9.15 -5.78 17.36
N PRO A 21 9.65 -4.55 17.59
CA PRO A 21 8.79 -3.39 17.72
C PRO A 21 8.16 -3.12 16.35
N THR A 22 6.90 -3.47 16.18
CA THR A 22 6.11 -3.02 15.03
C THR A 22 5.85 -1.54 15.23
N THR A 23 6.69 -0.69 14.65
CA THR A 23 6.25 0.67 14.36
C THR A 23 4.98 0.53 13.51
N THR A 24 3.85 1.07 13.99
CA THR A 24 2.57 0.97 13.30
C THR A 24 2.65 1.80 12.04
N ALA A 25 3.24 1.22 11.00
CA ALA A 25 3.32 1.83 9.70
C ALA A 25 1.93 1.77 9.06
N PHE A 26 1.67 2.79 8.26
CA PHE A 26 0.63 2.81 7.25
C PHE A 26 0.50 1.45 6.53
N GLN A 27 -0.72 0.93 6.47
CA GLN A 27 -1.11 -0.35 5.88
C GLN A 27 -1.83 -0.14 4.54
N LEU A 28 -1.63 -1.06 3.60
CA LEU A 28 -2.35 -1.02 2.33
C LEU A 28 -3.84 -1.35 2.53
N GLY A 29 -4.70 -0.70 1.75
CA GLY A 29 -6.14 -0.95 1.74
C GLY A 29 -6.75 -0.74 0.36
N SER A 30 -8.05 -1.04 0.21
CA SER A 30 -8.83 -0.74 -1.00
C SER A 30 -8.20 -1.27 -2.30
N GLY A 31 -7.66 -2.49 -2.28
CA GLY A 31 -6.95 -3.07 -3.43
C GLY A 31 -5.64 -2.36 -3.79
N GLY A 32 -4.96 -1.76 -2.80
CA GLY A 32 -3.70 -1.03 -2.99
C GLY A 32 -3.87 0.44 -3.39
N ARG A 33 -5.11 0.91 -3.54
CA ARG A 33 -5.41 2.31 -3.92
C ARG A 33 -5.14 3.30 -2.79
N VAL A 34 -5.18 2.83 -1.55
CA VAL A 34 -5.03 3.68 -0.37
C VAL A 34 -4.06 3.10 0.63
N MET A 35 -3.60 3.99 1.50
CA MET A 35 -2.76 3.68 2.62
C MET A 35 -3.42 4.24 3.89
N TRP A 36 -3.52 3.45 4.96
CA TRP A 36 -4.27 3.81 6.17
C TRP A 36 -3.59 3.33 7.46
N GLU A 37 -3.90 3.96 8.59
CA GLU A 37 -3.36 3.59 9.90
C GLU A 37 -4.41 3.81 11.00
N ASN A 38 -4.30 3.05 12.08
CA ASN A 38 -5.11 3.25 13.28
C ASN A 38 -4.47 4.30 14.19
N ASN A 39 -5.30 4.88 15.06
CA ASN A 39 -4.90 5.86 16.05
C ASN A 39 -4.25 7.11 15.45
N CYS A 40 -4.75 7.55 14.28
CA CYS A 40 -4.20 8.69 13.57
C CYS A 40 -5.28 9.63 13.03
N ASN A 41 -4.89 10.87 12.80
CA ASN A 41 -5.77 11.91 12.29
C ASN A 41 -5.02 12.89 11.38
N PHE A 42 -5.71 13.36 10.34
CA PHE A 42 -5.37 14.56 9.60
C PHE A 42 -6.34 15.69 9.96
N SER A 43 -5.81 16.89 10.19
CA SER A 43 -6.60 18.04 10.63
C SER A 43 -6.94 18.94 9.44
N GLY A 44 -8.17 19.48 9.44
CA GLY A 44 -8.65 20.41 8.42
C GLY A 44 -8.94 19.79 7.06
N ASN A 45 -9.20 20.64 6.08
CA ASN A 45 -9.49 20.32 4.68
C ASN A 45 -10.71 19.41 4.43
N ASP A 46 -11.60 19.27 5.41
CA ASP A 46 -12.84 18.52 5.29
C ASP A 46 -13.80 19.21 4.30
N TYR A 47 -14.23 18.50 3.26
CA TYR A 47 -15.19 19.02 2.27
C TYR A 47 -16.52 18.28 2.27
N ARG A 48 -16.56 17.07 2.83
CA ARG A 48 -17.79 16.32 3.09
C ARG A 48 -17.55 15.24 4.14
N TRP A 49 -18.63 14.73 4.69
CA TRP A 49 -18.61 13.62 5.65
C TRP A 49 -19.67 12.58 5.30
N MET A 50 -19.51 11.36 5.81
CA MET A 50 -20.56 10.34 5.79
C MET A 50 -20.47 9.45 7.01
N THR A 51 -21.61 8.99 7.50
CA THR A 51 -21.66 7.96 8.55
C THR A 51 -21.32 6.60 7.95
N ALA A 52 -20.28 5.94 8.48
CA ALA A 52 -19.85 4.62 8.04
C ALA A 52 -18.86 3.98 9.03
N ILE A 53 -18.57 2.71 8.83
CA ILE A 53 -17.45 2.02 9.49
C ILE A 53 -16.10 2.44 8.86
N PRO A 54 -14.97 2.31 9.59
CA PRO A 54 -13.67 2.79 9.11
C PRO A 54 -13.24 2.18 7.77
N ALA A 55 -13.55 0.89 7.56
CA ALA A 55 -13.14 0.15 6.38
C ALA A 55 -13.70 0.74 5.06
N VAL A 56 -14.83 1.43 5.12
CA VAL A 56 -15.51 1.99 3.92
C VAL A 56 -14.87 3.31 3.48
N CYS A 57 -14.25 4.07 4.39
CA CYS A 57 -13.76 5.41 4.08
C CYS A 57 -12.69 5.40 2.98
N GLY A 58 -11.82 4.38 2.97
CA GLY A 58 -10.75 4.24 1.97
C GLY A 58 -11.29 4.08 0.55
N ASP A 59 -12.27 3.19 0.36
CA ASP A 59 -12.85 2.94 -0.97
C ASP A 59 -13.62 4.14 -1.51
N VAL A 60 -14.39 4.80 -0.64
CA VAL A 60 -15.14 6.01 -1.01
C VAL A 60 -14.19 7.15 -1.35
N CYS A 61 -13.10 7.32 -0.59
CA CYS A 61 -12.11 8.34 -0.89
C CYS A 61 -11.39 8.04 -2.19
N ALA A 62 -10.98 6.79 -2.42
CA ALA A 62 -10.34 6.38 -3.68
C ALA A 62 -11.26 6.62 -4.90
N GLY A 63 -12.57 6.37 -4.76
CA GLY A 63 -13.55 6.59 -5.82
C GLY A 63 -13.89 8.07 -6.10
N ASP A 64 -13.66 8.96 -5.14
CA ASP A 64 -13.95 10.39 -5.29
C ASP A 64 -12.70 11.16 -5.71
N SER A 65 -12.67 11.68 -6.94
CA SER A 65 -11.52 12.40 -7.51
C SER A 65 -11.04 13.59 -6.67
N LYS A 66 -11.91 14.20 -5.86
CA LYS A 66 -11.57 15.34 -4.98
C LYS A 66 -10.91 14.89 -3.68
N CYS A 67 -11.09 13.64 -3.26
CA CYS A 67 -10.59 13.15 -1.99
C CYS A 67 -9.10 12.84 -2.05
N THR A 68 -8.27 13.47 -1.24
CA THR A 68 -6.84 13.14 -1.17
C THR A 68 -6.54 12.29 0.07
N HIS A 69 -7.26 12.52 1.15
CA HIS A 69 -7.11 11.83 2.42
C HIS A 69 -8.40 11.85 3.24
N TRP A 70 -8.44 11.08 4.33
CA TRP A 70 -9.57 11.04 5.23
C TRP A 70 -9.14 10.83 6.68
N THR A 71 -10.04 11.18 7.59
CA THR A 71 -10.02 10.68 8.97
C THR A 71 -11.39 10.05 9.24
N TRP A 72 -11.42 8.86 9.82
CA TRP A 72 -12.59 8.29 10.46
C TRP A 72 -12.54 8.52 11.98
N SER A 73 -13.67 8.89 12.59
CA SER A 73 -13.83 8.97 14.04
C SER A 73 -15.09 8.24 14.50
N ASN A 74 -15.18 7.93 15.80
CA ASN A 74 -16.39 7.39 16.43
C ASN A 74 -17.55 8.40 16.58
N SER A 75 -17.41 9.60 16.02
CA SER A 75 -18.46 10.63 16.06
C SER A 75 -19.73 10.12 15.38
N ASN A 76 -20.89 10.37 15.99
CA ASN A 76 -22.21 9.95 15.47
C ASN A 76 -22.31 8.44 15.13
N GLY A 77 -21.65 7.58 15.92
CA GLY A 77 -21.63 6.14 15.66
C GLY A 77 -20.64 5.68 14.58
N GLY A 78 -19.80 6.60 14.06
CA GLY A 78 -18.80 6.34 13.04
C GLY A 78 -18.94 7.30 11.87
N THR A 79 -17.99 8.21 11.70
CA THR A 79 -18.01 9.22 10.64
C THR A 79 -16.70 9.24 9.87
N CYS A 80 -16.77 9.10 8.54
CA CYS A 80 -15.68 9.41 7.62
C CYS A 80 -15.69 10.90 7.31
N TRP A 81 -14.58 11.57 7.58
CA TRP A 81 -14.31 12.97 7.24
C TRP A 81 -13.39 12.99 6.02
N PHE A 82 -13.95 13.32 4.86
CA PHE A 82 -13.22 13.31 3.59
C PHE A 82 -12.57 14.66 3.34
N LYS A 83 -11.29 14.61 2.96
CA LYS A 83 -10.44 15.78 2.88
C LYS A 83 -9.84 15.95 1.49
N THR A 84 -9.56 17.19 1.14
CA THR A 84 -9.00 17.55 -0.17
C THR A 84 -7.68 18.33 -0.04
N GLY A 85 -7.00 18.55 -1.16
CA GLY A 85 -5.72 19.27 -1.20
C GLY A 85 -4.58 18.57 -0.47
N SER A 86 -3.58 19.34 -0.06
CA SER A 86 -2.41 18.83 0.65
C SER A 86 -2.78 18.28 2.02
N ARG A 87 -2.25 17.09 2.31
CA ARG A 87 -2.44 16.40 3.59
C ARG A 87 -1.67 17.11 4.70
N SER A 88 -2.30 17.34 5.84
CA SER A 88 -1.62 17.84 7.04
C SER A 88 -0.60 16.84 7.58
N ALA A 89 0.26 17.27 8.51
CA ALA A 89 1.02 16.32 9.31
C ALA A 89 0.08 15.32 10.00
N LYS A 90 0.47 14.05 10.05
CA LYS A 90 -0.24 13.00 10.80
C LYS A 90 -0.12 13.32 12.28
N THR A 91 -1.24 13.37 13.00
CA THR A 91 -1.25 13.41 14.47
C THR A 91 -1.76 12.09 15.03
N THR A 92 -1.26 11.71 16.20
CA THR A 92 -1.74 10.52 16.92
C THR A 92 -3.05 10.86 17.63
N LYS A 93 -4.10 10.08 17.37
CA LYS A 93 -5.41 10.25 18.01
C LYS A 93 -6.09 8.90 18.21
N TRP A 94 -6.19 8.46 19.45
CA TRP A 94 -6.76 7.16 19.82
C TRP A 94 -8.23 7.02 19.40
N GLY A 95 -8.60 5.82 18.95
CA GLY A 95 -9.99 5.52 18.53
C GLY A 95 -10.39 6.17 17.21
N THR A 96 -9.41 6.64 16.42
CA THR A 96 -9.62 7.16 15.06
C THR A 96 -8.78 6.38 14.06
N ASN A 97 -9.13 6.48 12.79
CA ASN A 97 -8.40 5.87 11.68
C ASN A 97 -8.17 6.95 10.63
N CYS A 98 -7.02 6.98 9.98
CA CYS A 98 -6.79 7.95 8.92
C CYS A 98 -6.04 7.29 7.77
N GLY A 99 -6.20 7.86 6.59
CA GLY A 99 -5.50 7.36 5.42
C GLY A 99 -5.51 8.33 4.26
N TYR A 100 -4.83 7.96 3.19
CA TYR A 100 -4.68 8.76 1.99
C TYR A 100 -4.69 7.89 0.73
N VAL A 101 -5.08 8.50 -0.39
CA VAL A 101 -5.06 7.86 -1.70
C VAL A 101 -3.64 7.94 -2.26
N VAL A 102 -3.07 6.79 -2.61
CA VAL A 102 -1.65 6.67 -3.00
C VAL A 102 -1.34 7.55 -4.20
N SER A 103 -2.20 7.53 -5.22
CA SER A 103 -2.00 8.27 -6.47
C SER A 103 -2.17 9.80 -6.33
N ARG A 104 -2.71 10.27 -5.21
CA ARG A 104 -3.03 11.70 -4.97
C ARG A 104 -2.15 12.32 -3.90
N ASN A 105 -1.25 11.55 -3.32
CA ASN A 105 -0.39 12.05 -2.27
C ASN A 105 0.87 12.69 -2.87
N SER A 106 0.82 14.01 -3.07
CA SER A 106 1.97 14.82 -3.48
C SER A 106 3.12 14.85 -2.46
N ALA A 107 2.95 14.23 -1.28
CA ALA A 107 3.94 14.15 -0.22
C ALA A 107 4.59 12.74 -0.07
N VAL A 108 4.40 11.82 -1.02
CA VAL A 108 5.28 10.61 -1.11
C VAL A 108 6.53 10.98 -1.87
N GLN A 109 7.34 11.85 -1.29
CA GLN A 109 8.77 11.87 -1.55
C GLN A 109 9.41 11.90 -0.16
N VAL A 110 10.21 10.88 0.13
CA VAL A 110 11.06 10.72 1.32
C VAL A 110 10.36 10.22 2.61
N GLN A 111 9.94 8.95 2.62
CA GLN A 111 10.13 8.03 3.77
C GLN A 111 9.82 6.57 3.38
N ALA A 112 10.35 6.15 2.25
CA ALA A 112 10.54 4.74 1.93
C ALA A 112 11.84 4.65 1.13
N GLN A 113 12.98 4.88 1.80
CA GLN A 113 14.34 4.53 1.35
C GLN A 113 15.37 5.09 2.35
N THR A 114 15.80 4.24 3.26
CA THR A 114 17.21 4.18 3.67
C THR A 114 17.61 2.72 3.79
N GLN A 115 17.77 2.06 2.65
CA GLN A 115 18.95 1.23 2.42
C GLN A 115 19.56 1.70 1.10
N ALA A 116 20.78 2.19 1.21
CA ALA A 116 21.51 2.91 0.17
C ALA A 116 21.79 2.01 -1.04
N GLN A 117 21.59 2.53 -2.25
CA GLN A 117 22.29 2.08 -3.44
C GLN A 117 22.32 3.18 -4.51
N THR A 118 23.52 3.33 -5.04
CA THR A 118 24.10 4.32 -5.95
C THR A 118 23.40 4.47 -7.32
N PRO A 119 23.68 5.56 -8.08
CA PRO A 119 22.84 5.98 -9.19
C PRO A 119 23.15 5.20 -10.48
N ALA A 120 22.22 4.35 -10.92
CA ALA A 120 21.91 4.13 -12.34
C ALA A 120 20.73 3.14 -12.49
N GLN A 121 19.82 3.47 -13.41
CA GLN A 121 18.77 2.64 -14.01
C GLN A 121 17.44 2.54 -13.24
N ILE A 122 16.48 3.32 -13.74
CA ILE A 122 15.05 3.31 -13.39
C ILE A 122 14.43 2.03 -13.94
N GLN A 123 13.94 1.14 -13.07
CA GLN A 123 13.01 0.06 -13.45
C GLN A 123 11.93 -0.06 -12.37
N THR A 124 10.70 0.21 -12.78
CA THR A 124 9.50 0.32 -11.95
C THR A 124 9.17 -1.01 -11.26
N GLN A 125 9.37 -1.11 -9.94
CA GLN A 125 9.05 -2.30 -9.14
C GLN A 125 7.67 -2.16 -8.50
N VAL A 126 6.66 -2.79 -9.10
CA VAL A 126 5.35 -3.01 -8.46
C VAL A 126 5.49 -4.24 -7.57
N SER A 127 5.58 -4.03 -6.25
CA SER A 127 5.65 -5.14 -5.30
C SER A 127 4.23 -5.57 -4.90
N SER A 128 3.82 -6.75 -5.36
CA SER A 128 2.59 -7.43 -4.89
C SER A 128 3.01 -8.73 -4.20
N ASN A 129 2.72 -8.85 -2.91
CA ASN A 129 3.08 -10.00 -2.05
C ASN A 129 2.23 -11.26 -2.34
N SER A 130 2.16 -11.69 -3.60
CA SER A 130 1.35 -12.86 -4.01
C SER A 130 2.12 -14.18 -3.99
N GLY A 131 3.31 -14.24 -3.39
CA GLY A 131 4.10 -15.48 -3.31
C GLY A 131 4.65 -15.99 -4.65
N LEU A 132 4.51 -15.22 -5.73
CA LEU A 132 5.15 -15.48 -7.02
C LEU A 132 6.32 -14.50 -7.21
N SER A 133 7.46 -15.05 -7.58
CA SER A 133 8.68 -14.33 -7.95
C SER A 133 8.46 -13.43 -9.18
N SER A 134 9.33 -12.43 -9.34
CA SER A 134 9.34 -11.54 -10.52
C SER A 134 9.47 -12.28 -11.86
N ALA A 135 10.11 -13.46 -11.83
CA ALA A 135 10.21 -14.35 -12.99
C ALA A 135 8.85 -14.97 -13.34
N GLU A 136 8.07 -15.41 -12.34
CA GLU A 136 6.74 -15.99 -12.56
C GLU A 136 5.72 -14.94 -13.02
N MET A 137 5.85 -13.69 -12.56
CA MET A 137 5.04 -12.58 -13.07
C MET A 137 5.37 -12.25 -14.53
N SER A 138 6.65 -12.30 -14.92
CA SER A 138 7.09 -12.08 -16.30
C SER A 138 6.61 -13.19 -17.23
N GLU A 139 6.64 -14.43 -16.76
CA GLU A 139 6.09 -15.58 -17.47
C GLU A 139 4.58 -15.47 -17.64
N MET A 140 3.86 -15.06 -16.58
CA MET A 140 2.42 -14.86 -16.67
C MET A 140 2.06 -13.74 -17.66
N LEU A 141 2.84 -12.65 -17.70
CA LEU A 141 2.66 -11.58 -18.67
C LEU A 141 2.93 -12.06 -20.11
N SER A 142 3.97 -12.88 -20.33
CA SER A 142 4.27 -13.49 -21.63
C SER A 142 3.10 -14.34 -22.13
N ARG A 143 2.52 -15.17 -21.25
CA ARG A 143 1.35 -16.00 -21.57
C ARG A 143 0.10 -15.18 -21.90
N ILE A 144 -0.13 -14.06 -21.18
CA ILE A 144 -1.26 -13.16 -21.46
C ILE A 144 -1.08 -12.47 -22.83
N ASN A 145 0.13 -12.03 -23.16
CA ASN A 145 0.43 -11.42 -24.45
C ASN A 145 0.26 -12.43 -25.60
N ALA A 146 0.77 -13.65 -25.44
CA ALA A 146 0.57 -14.73 -26.40
C ALA A 146 -0.92 -15.09 -26.60
N TYR A 147 -1.73 -15.02 -25.54
CA TYR A 147 -3.17 -15.23 -25.63
C TYR A 147 -3.87 -14.10 -26.39
N ARG A 148 -3.46 -12.85 -26.21
CA ARG A 148 -3.98 -11.71 -27.00
C ARG A 148 -3.66 -11.87 -28.48
N THR A 149 -2.42 -12.24 -28.83
CA THR A 149 -2.00 -12.49 -30.22
C THR A 149 -2.76 -13.65 -30.85
N GLN A 150 -3.01 -14.74 -30.10
CA GLN A 150 -3.80 -15.88 -30.61
C GLN A 150 -5.28 -15.54 -30.86
N ASN A 151 -5.83 -14.57 -30.13
CA ASN A 151 -7.23 -14.16 -30.25
C ASN A 151 -7.42 -12.83 -31.02
N GLY A 152 -6.36 -12.31 -31.66
CA GLY A 152 -6.43 -11.09 -32.48
C GLY A 152 -6.71 -9.80 -31.70
N LEU A 153 -6.42 -9.78 -30.40
CA LEU A 153 -6.68 -8.64 -29.49
C LEU A 153 -5.40 -7.81 -29.29
N GLU A 154 -4.73 -7.45 -30.38
CA GLU A 154 -3.58 -6.54 -30.35
C GLU A 154 -4.10 -5.12 -30.15
N ASP A 155 -3.75 -4.52 -29.01
CA ASP A 155 -4.06 -3.13 -28.72
C ASP A 155 -3.50 -2.27 -29.85
N ASN A 156 -4.39 -1.45 -30.42
CA ASN A 156 -4.27 -0.75 -31.69
C ASN A 156 -3.25 0.41 -31.67
N CYS A 157 -2.07 0.21 -31.08
CA CYS A 157 -0.99 1.19 -30.95
C CYS A 157 0.10 0.98 -32.02
N SER A 158 -0.23 0.37 -33.16
CA SER A 158 0.68 0.24 -34.31
C SER A 158 0.08 0.74 -35.61
N ILE A 159 -1.24 1.00 -35.66
CA ILE A 159 -1.86 1.47 -36.90
C ILE A 159 -1.46 2.92 -37.22
N LEU A 160 -0.96 3.72 -36.25
CA LEU A 160 -0.55 5.11 -36.53
C LEU A 160 0.75 5.28 -37.36
N GLN A 161 1.50 4.22 -37.64
CA GLN A 161 2.74 4.30 -38.46
C GLN A 161 2.57 3.85 -39.91
N THR A 162 1.39 3.37 -40.34
CA THR A 162 1.21 2.83 -41.71
C THR A 162 0.58 3.82 -42.70
N TYR A 163 0.09 4.99 -42.27
CA TYR A 163 -0.53 5.95 -43.20
C TYR A 163 0.44 6.97 -43.83
N GLU A 164 1.72 7.04 -43.44
CA GLU A 164 2.67 7.94 -44.11
C GLU A 164 3.36 7.33 -45.34
N LEU A 165 3.15 6.04 -45.66
CA LEU A 165 3.83 5.38 -46.79
C LEU A 165 2.95 5.11 -48.03
N HIS A 166 1.66 5.45 -48.02
CA HIS A 166 0.75 5.18 -49.16
C HIS A 166 0.34 6.41 -49.99
N SER A 167 1.01 7.56 -49.81
CA SER A 167 0.75 8.76 -50.62
C SER A 167 1.84 9.07 -51.66
N VAL A 168 2.74 8.13 -51.92
CA VAL A 168 3.74 8.25 -52.99
C VAL A 168 3.67 7.01 -53.86
N PHE A 169 2.61 6.87 -54.65
CA PHE A 169 2.58 6.30 -56.01
C PHE A 169 1.24 6.61 -56.66
#